data_AF-A0A6J1PE23-F1
#
_entry.id   AF-A0A6J1PE23-F1
#
_cell.length_a   1.000
_cell.length_b   1.000
_cell.length_c   1.000
_cell.angle_alpha   90.00
_cell.angle_beta   90.00
_cell.angle_gamma   90.00
#
_symmetry.space_group_name_H-M   'P 1'
#
loop_
_entity.id
_entity.type
_entity.pdbx_description
1 polymer ?
#
loop_
_entity_poly.entity_id
_entity_poly.type
_entity_poly.pdbx_seq_one_letter_code
_entity_poly.pdbx_strand_id
1 'polypeptide(L)'
;MFETKEEYDIMRKYAETGRWYALIYGSFIYVGTVVFASTALVPRILDVLFPLNTSRPILLPYPAYYFVDENQYFYYIFSHMLITSSICMSGVVAHDTTFFVYVEHVCGLFAVVGFRFGHVSHKRSTMEKNMLNYPGAVYHKNIVISIYAHHKALQFAEFLESTFTISFAVQLLIVTVGLSITLVQLSIQLHNLAEAMRYFLFIFAQLFHLFCLSFQGQKLIDHSIETCDKIYCSPWYTIPVKEHRLLMFVMRRSIDASVLTAGKIFVFSLRNFTAVVQSSMSYFTLLSSFDVS
;
A
#
# COMPACT_ATOMS: atom_id res chain seq x y z
N MET A 1 -0.84 2.96 27.04
CA MET A 1 -1.72 2.75 25.86
C MET A 1 -2.23 1.31 25.80
N PHE A 2 -1.42 0.31 26.15
CA PHE A 2 -1.85 -1.10 26.26
C PHE A 2 -2.03 -1.50 27.72
N GLU A 3 -3.15 -2.13 28.04
CA GLU A 3 -3.48 -2.57 29.40
C GLU A 3 -3.16 -4.05 29.65
N THR A 4 -3.00 -4.82 28.58
CA THR A 4 -2.87 -6.28 28.64
C THR A 4 -1.77 -6.77 27.69
N LYS A 5 -1.28 -8.00 27.96
CA LYS A 5 -0.29 -8.65 27.11
C LYS A 5 -0.86 -8.93 25.73
N GLU A 6 -2.15 -9.28 25.66
CA GLU A 6 -2.88 -9.56 24.43
C GLU A 6 -2.95 -8.32 23.52
N GLU A 7 -3.22 -7.13 24.08
CA GLU A 7 -3.21 -5.89 23.32
C GLU A 7 -1.82 -5.57 22.76
N TYR A 8 -0.76 -5.83 23.54
CA TYR A 8 0.62 -5.69 23.08
C TYR A 8 0.94 -6.68 21.96
N ASP A 9 0.54 -7.95 22.12
CA ASP A 9 0.78 -9.01 21.14
C ASP A 9 0.04 -8.73 19.81
N ILE A 10 -1.17 -8.17 19.86
CA ILE A 10 -1.90 -7.67 18.68
C ILE A 10 -1.07 -6.60 17.97
N MET A 11 -0.68 -5.53 18.68
CA MET A 11 0.09 -4.45 18.05
C MET A 11 1.44 -4.91 17.52
N ARG A 12 2.11 -5.82 18.23
CA ARG A 12 3.35 -6.43 17.78
C ARG A 12 3.16 -7.19 16.47
N LYS A 13 2.08 -7.96 16.33
CA LYS A 13 1.76 -8.67 15.08
C LYS A 13 1.61 -7.70 13.91
N TYR A 14 0.91 -6.57 14.09
CA TYR A 14 0.75 -5.56 13.03
C TYR A 14 2.08 -4.84 12.72
N ALA A 15 2.90 -4.54 13.73
CA ALA A 15 4.23 -3.98 13.52
C ALA A 15 5.16 -4.93 12.74
N GLU A 16 5.14 -6.22 13.07
CA GLU A 16 5.89 -7.25 12.35
C GLU A 16 5.38 -7.41 10.91
N THR A 17 4.06 -7.34 10.70
CA THR A 17 3.43 -7.38 9.38
C THR A 17 3.84 -6.17 8.53
N GLY A 18 3.81 -4.96 9.10
CA GLY A 18 4.26 -3.74 8.41
C GLY A 18 5.74 -3.79 8.03
N ARG A 19 6.59 -4.33 8.92
CA ARG A 19 8.00 -4.57 8.61
C ARG A 19 8.15 -5.54 7.43
N TRP A 20 7.40 -6.63 7.41
CA TRP A 20 7.44 -7.59 6.30
C TRP A 20 6.98 -6.96 4.98
N TYR A 21 5.90 -6.17 4.98
CA TYR A 21 5.49 -5.44 3.78
C TYR A 21 6.57 -4.47 3.31
N ALA A 22 7.18 -3.72 4.22
CA ALA A 22 8.26 -2.79 3.86
C ALA A 22 9.47 -3.51 3.25
N LEU A 23 9.90 -4.63 3.83
CA LEU A 23 11.03 -5.42 3.34
C LEU A 23 10.74 -6.06 1.98
N ILE A 24 9.56 -6.70 1.83
CA ILE A 24 9.17 -7.36 0.57
C ILE A 24 9.04 -6.33 -0.54
N TYR A 25 8.34 -5.22 -0.29
CA TYR A 25 8.16 -4.16 -1.26
C TYR A 25 9.49 -3.50 -1.65
N GLY A 26 10.30 -3.10 -0.66
CA GLY A 26 11.61 -2.53 -0.92
C GLY A 26 12.50 -3.47 -1.74
N SER A 27 12.54 -4.76 -1.37
CA SER A 27 13.30 -5.78 -2.11
C SER A 27 12.83 -5.90 -3.56
N PHE A 28 11.51 -5.95 -3.78
CA PHE A 28 10.94 -6.00 -5.12
C PHE A 28 11.33 -4.77 -5.96
N ILE A 29 11.28 -3.57 -5.39
CA ILE A 29 11.65 -2.33 -6.07
C ILE A 29 13.15 -2.28 -6.40
N TYR A 30 14.03 -2.66 -5.48
CA TYR A 30 15.47 -2.67 -5.75
C TYR A 30 15.84 -3.73 -6.80
N VAL A 31 15.29 -4.95 -6.68
CA VAL A 31 15.50 -6.00 -7.68
C VAL A 31 14.97 -5.56 -9.04
N GLY A 32 13.75 -5.02 -9.10
CA GLY A 32 13.17 -4.48 -10.32
C GLY A 32 14.02 -3.39 -10.97
N THR A 33 14.61 -2.50 -10.16
CA THR A 33 15.53 -1.45 -10.63
C THR A 33 16.79 -2.04 -11.27
N VAL A 34 17.41 -3.03 -10.62
CA VAL A 34 18.61 -3.71 -11.14
C VAL A 34 18.29 -4.50 -12.41
N VAL A 35 17.17 -5.24 -12.42
CA VAL A 35 16.71 -5.97 -13.62
C VAL A 35 16.45 -5.01 -14.77
N PHE A 36 15.74 -3.92 -14.54
CA PHE A 36 15.48 -2.91 -15.55
C PHE A 36 16.78 -2.30 -16.09
N ALA A 37 17.71 -1.91 -15.22
CA ALA A 37 19.00 -1.39 -15.63
C ALA A 37 19.82 -2.41 -16.42
N SER A 38 19.79 -3.70 -16.03
CA SER A 38 20.55 -4.77 -16.69
C SER A 38 20.15 -4.98 -18.16
N THR A 39 18.97 -4.53 -18.59
CA THR A 39 18.56 -4.57 -20.00
C THR A 39 19.52 -3.80 -20.91
N ALA A 40 20.19 -2.76 -20.40
CA ALA A 40 21.23 -2.01 -21.11
C ALA A 40 22.47 -2.87 -21.47
N LEU A 41 22.69 -3.98 -20.76
CA LEU A 41 23.83 -4.87 -21.01
C LEU A 41 23.53 -5.91 -22.11
N VAL A 42 22.25 -6.11 -22.46
CA VAL A 42 21.82 -7.14 -23.43
C VAL A 42 22.53 -7.01 -24.78
N PRO A 43 22.63 -5.82 -25.42
CA PRO A 43 23.33 -5.68 -26.70
C PRO A 43 24.80 -6.09 -26.62
N ARG A 44 25.51 -5.72 -25.55
CA ARG A 44 26.94 -6.03 -25.37
C ARG A 44 27.18 -7.50 -25.06
N ILE A 45 26.30 -8.14 -24.30
CA ILE A 45 26.34 -9.60 -24.09
C ILE A 45 26.13 -10.33 -25.41
N LEU A 46 25.16 -9.87 -26.21
CA LEU A 46 24.91 -10.44 -27.54
C LEU A 46 26.06 -10.19 -28.52
N ASP A 47 26.80 -9.08 -28.43
CA ASP A 47 27.99 -8.84 -29.28
C ASP A 47 29.11 -9.85 -28.99
N VAL A 48 29.23 -10.32 -27.75
CA VAL A 48 30.21 -11.36 -27.37
C VAL A 48 29.74 -12.76 -27.75
N LEU A 49 28.46 -13.09 -27.53
CA LEU A 49 27.92 -14.44 -27.75
C LEU A 49 27.52 -14.71 -29.21
N PHE A 50 26.96 -13.71 -29.88
CA PHE A 50 26.42 -13.77 -31.23
C PHE A 50 26.81 -12.50 -32.01
N PRO A 51 28.09 -12.38 -32.41
CA PRO A 51 28.59 -11.20 -33.10
C PRO A 51 27.89 -11.02 -34.46
N LEU A 52 27.49 -9.79 -34.74
CA LEU A 52 26.95 -9.39 -36.05
C LEU A 52 28.03 -8.68 -36.86
N ASN A 53 27.90 -8.68 -38.19
CA ASN A 53 28.79 -7.92 -39.08
C ASN A 53 28.67 -6.39 -38.88
N THR A 54 27.61 -5.94 -38.21
CA THR A 54 27.36 -4.53 -37.85
C THR A 54 27.24 -4.40 -36.34
N SER A 55 27.74 -3.30 -35.77
CA SER A 55 27.62 -3.02 -34.33
C SER A 55 26.16 -2.80 -33.93
N ARG A 56 25.73 -3.39 -32.80
CA ARG A 56 24.43 -3.11 -32.22
C ARG A 56 24.39 -1.69 -31.64
N PRO A 57 23.21 -1.03 -31.60
CA PRO A 57 23.10 0.30 -30.98
C PRO A 57 23.37 0.23 -29.47
N ILE A 58 23.96 1.31 -28.94
CA ILE A 58 24.12 1.47 -27.49
C ILE A 58 22.75 1.67 -26.87
N LEU A 59 22.47 0.92 -25.81
CA LEU A 59 21.25 1.06 -25.03
C LEU A 59 21.62 1.51 -23.62
N LEU A 60 21.22 2.73 -23.25
CA LEU A 60 21.35 3.20 -21.88
C LEU A 60 20.09 2.83 -21.07
N PRO A 61 20.20 2.60 -19.74
CA PRO A 61 19.05 2.34 -18.87
C PRO A 61 17.93 3.38 -18.99
N TYR A 62 18.30 4.65 -19.10
CA TYR A 62 17.42 5.78 -19.40
C TYR A 62 18.18 6.81 -20.26
N PRO A 63 17.49 7.63 -21.08
CA PRO A 63 18.17 8.60 -21.94
C PRO A 63 18.84 9.70 -21.10
N ALA A 64 20.13 9.94 -21.32
CA ALA A 64 20.90 10.99 -20.66
C ALA A 64 22.11 11.38 -21.52
N TYR A 65 22.55 12.64 -21.43
CA TYR A 65 23.69 13.15 -22.18
C TYR A 65 24.86 13.45 -21.24
N TYR A 66 26.02 12.81 -21.47
CA TYR A 66 27.21 12.89 -20.59
C TYR A 66 28.37 13.72 -21.15
N PHE A 67 28.19 14.38 -22.31
CA PHE A 67 29.26 15.16 -22.98
C PHE A 67 30.57 14.37 -23.25
N VAL A 68 30.51 13.05 -23.25
CA VAL A 68 31.63 12.12 -23.52
C VAL A 68 31.17 11.04 -24.49
N ASP A 69 32.13 10.33 -25.09
CA ASP A 69 31.82 9.17 -25.95
C ASP A 69 31.17 8.04 -25.12
N GLU A 70 29.89 7.76 -25.39
CA GLU A 70 29.11 6.78 -24.65
C GLU A 70 29.64 5.36 -24.81
N ASN A 71 30.31 5.06 -25.93
CA ASN A 71 30.83 3.73 -26.22
C ASN A 71 32.09 3.43 -25.40
N GLN A 72 33.00 4.40 -25.34
CA GLN A 72 34.25 4.33 -24.60
C GLN A 72 34.00 4.34 -23.08
N TYR A 73 33.09 5.18 -22.60
CA TYR A 73 32.84 5.37 -21.16
C TYR A 73 31.62 4.60 -20.63
N PHE A 74 31.08 3.65 -21.41
CA PHE A 74 29.83 2.94 -21.10
C PHE A 74 29.75 2.41 -19.67
N TYR A 75 30.76 1.70 -19.18
CA TYR A 75 30.71 1.09 -17.84
C TYR A 75 30.70 2.14 -16.72
N TYR A 76 31.40 3.26 -16.91
CA TYR A 76 31.36 4.39 -15.97
C TYR A 76 29.98 5.05 -15.97
N ILE A 77 29.42 5.34 -17.15
CA ILE A 77 28.08 5.89 -17.32
C ILE A 77 27.03 4.96 -16.69
N PHE A 78 27.08 3.67 -17.02
CA PHE A 78 26.18 2.65 -16.49
C PHE A 78 26.25 2.57 -14.96
N SER A 79 27.47 2.56 -14.38
CA SER A 79 27.64 2.55 -12.93
C SER A 79 27.05 3.79 -12.26
N HIS A 80 27.26 4.97 -12.84
CA HIS A 80 26.70 6.22 -12.34
C HIS A 80 25.17 6.18 -12.39
N MET A 81 24.59 5.74 -13.52
CA MET A 81 23.14 5.60 -13.69
C MET A 81 22.52 4.60 -12.71
N LEU A 82 23.19 3.49 -12.43
CA LEU A 82 22.72 2.50 -11.45
C LEU A 82 22.73 3.08 -10.03
N ILE A 83 23.77 3.83 -9.66
CA ILE A 83 23.85 4.47 -8.34
C ILE A 83 22.79 5.57 -8.21
N THR A 84 22.68 6.46 -9.20
CA THR A 84 21.69 7.54 -9.19
C THR A 84 20.27 6.98 -9.13
N SER A 85 19.94 5.98 -9.94
CA SER A 85 18.62 5.33 -9.90
C SER A 85 18.35 4.68 -8.55
N SER A 86 19.33 3.99 -7.95
CA SER A 86 19.19 3.39 -6.62
C SER A 86 18.91 4.44 -5.52
N ILE A 87 19.58 5.60 -5.59
CA ILE A 87 19.34 6.71 -4.66
C ILE A 87 17.92 7.27 -4.85
N CYS A 88 17.49 7.53 -6.08
CA CYS A 88 16.15 8.01 -6.37
C CYS A 88 15.07 7.03 -5.87
N MET A 89 15.25 5.73 -6.14
CA MET A 89 14.32 4.68 -5.71
C MET A 89 14.29 4.53 -4.19
N SER A 90 15.37 4.83 -3.48
CA SER A 90 15.39 4.84 -2.01
C SER A 90 14.39 5.84 -1.43
N GLY A 91 14.23 7.01 -2.07
CA GLY A 91 13.24 8.01 -1.66
C GLY A 91 11.80 7.54 -1.85
N VAL A 92 11.51 6.89 -2.98
CA VAL A 92 10.18 6.31 -3.27
C VAL A 92 9.87 5.19 -2.28
N VAL A 93 10.81 4.26 -2.08
CA VAL A 93 10.66 3.18 -1.10
C VAL A 93 10.44 3.75 0.30
N ALA A 94 11.18 4.78 0.72
CA ALA A 94 10.98 5.40 2.04
C ALA A 94 9.58 6.00 2.20
N HIS A 95 9.06 6.70 1.18
CA HIS A 95 7.71 7.25 1.18
C HIS A 95 6.65 6.13 1.33
N ASP A 96 6.71 5.12 0.46
CA ASP A 96 5.69 4.06 0.40
C ASP A 96 5.72 3.15 1.63
N THR A 97 6.92 2.81 2.11
CA THR A 97 7.05 1.96 3.30
C THR A 97 6.64 2.68 4.58
N THR A 98 6.88 3.99 4.68
CA THR A 98 6.33 4.81 5.78
C THR A 98 4.80 4.75 5.78
N PHE A 99 4.19 4.90 4.59
CA PHE A 99 2.75 4.74 4.43
C PHE A 99 2.26 3.35 4.85
N PHE A 100 2.89 2.27 4.40
CA PHE A 100 2.50 0.90 4.78
C PHE A 100 2.56 0.69 6.28
N VAL A 101 3.64 1.12 6.93
CA VAL A 101 3.79 0.99 8.39
C VAL A 101 2.71 1.77 9.13
N TYR A 102 2.33 2.97 8.67
CA TYR A 102 1.26 3.74 9.28
C TYR A 102 -0.12 3.11 9.08
N VAL A 103 -0.40 2.54 7.91
CA VAL A 103 -1.64 1.78 7.67
C VAL A 103 -1.72 0.57 8.60
N GLU A 104 -0.65 -0.22 8.71
CA GLU A 104 -0.63 -1.36 9.61
C GLU A 104 -0.77 -0.93 11.08
N HIS A 105 -0.16 0.19 11.46
CA HIS A 105 -0.30 0.73 12.81
C HIS A 105 -1.76 1.04 13.14
N VAL A 106 -2.46 1.76 12.27
CA VAL A 106 -3.87 2.11 12.51
C VAL A 106 -4.80 0.90 12.41
N CYS A 107 -4.52 -0.06 11.52
CA CYS A 107 -5.23 -1.34 11.50
C CYS A 107 -5.06 -2.09 12.83
N GLY A 108 -3.86 -2.07 13.41
CA GLY A 108 -3.60 -2.59 14.75
C GLY A 108 -4.37 -1.86 15.84
N LEU A 109 -4.49 -0.52 15.76
CA LEU A 109 -5.32 0.25 16.69
C LEU A 109 -6.80 -0.16 16.62
N PHE A 110 -7.37 -0.31 15.42
CA PHE A 110 -8.73 -0.83 15.25
C PHE A 110 -8.87 -2.26 15.77
N ALA A 111 -7.90 -3.13 15.53
CA ALA A 111 -7.90 -4.49 16.07
C ALA A 111 -7.89 -4.53 17.61
N VAL A 112 -7.09 -3.68 18.25
CA VAL A 112 -7.07 -3.51 19.72
C VAL A 112 -8.42 -2.99 20.23
N VAL A 113 -9.01 -2.02 19.53
CA VAL A 113 -10.33 -1.47 19.88
C VAL A 113 -11.41 -2.56 19.80
N GLY A 114 -11.45 -3.32 18.71
CA GLY A 114 -12.36 -4.46 18.56
C GLY A 114 -12.14 -5.53 19.62
N PHE A 115 -10.88 -5.84 19.96
CA PHE A 115 -10.54 -6.75 21.05
C PHE A 115 -11.08 -6.26 22.40
N ARG A 116 -10.87 -4.98 22.73
CA ARG A 116 -11.38 -4.39 23.98
C ARG A 116 -12.88 -4.52 24.08
N PHE A 117 -13.63 -4.07 23.07
CA PHE A 117 -15.09 -4.16 23.09
C PHE A 117 -15.60 -5.60 23.14
N GLY A 118 -14.96 -6.53 22.42
CA GLY A 118 -15.28 -7.96 22.49
C GLY A 118 -15.11 -8.56 23.90
N HIS A 119 -14.14 -8.08 24.67
CA HIS A 119 -13.78 -8.63 26.00
C HIS A 119 -14.34 -7.82 27.18
N VAL A 120 -14.96 -6.67 26.95
CA VAL A 120 -15.59 -5.84 28.00
C VAL A 120 -16.60 -6.66 28.83
N SER A 121 -17.35 -7.56 28.19
CA SER A 121 -18.27 -8.45 28.91
C SER A 121 -17.57 -9.62 29.62
N HIS A 122 -16.52 -10.19 29.02
CA HIS A 122 -15.86 -11.42 29.51
C HIS A 122 -14.93 -11.21 30.72
N LYS A 123 -14.34 -10.00 30.86
CA LYS A 123 -13.46 -9.59 31.98
C LYS A 123 -14.10 -9.82 33.37
N ARG A 124 -15.43 -10.01 33.42
CA ARG A 124 -16.20 -10.27 34.64
C ARG A 124 -16.22 -11.73 35.08
N SER A 125 -16.29 -12.73 34.18
CA SER A 125 -16.40 -14.15 34.62
C SER A 125 -15.26 -14.59 35.55
N THR A 126 -14.06 -14.03 35.35
CA THR A 126 -12.87 -14.30 36.17
C THR A 126 -12.78 -13.39 37.41
N MET A 127 -13.30 -12.16 37.34
CA MET A 127 -13.18 -11.14 38.38
C MET A 127 -14.34 -11.17 39.39
N GLU A 128 -15.49 -11.76 39.01
CA GLU A 128 -16.66 -11.99 39.88
C GLU A 128 -16.38 -12.90 41.07
N LYS A 129 -15.35 -13.74 41.02
CA LYS A 129 -14.95 -14.52 42.19
C LYS A 129 -14.40 -13.67 43.35
N ASN A 130 -13.97 -12.43 43.10
CA ASN A 130 -13.12 -11.71 44.07
C ASN A 130 -13.61 -10.32 44.55
N MET A 131 -14.59 -9.65 43.93
CA MET A 131 -14.96 -8.27 44.32
C MET A 131 -16.47 -7.99 44.20
N LEU A 132 -17.17 -7.99 45.34
CA LEU A 132 -18.63 -7.80 45.45
C LEU A 132 -19.12 -6.33 45.46
N ASN A 133 -18.26 -5.33 45.32
CA ASN A 133 -18.67 -3.92 45.36
C ASN A 133 -18.18 -3.15 44.13
N TYR A 134 -19.14 -2.55 43.39
CA TYR A 134 -18.99 -1.66 42.22
C TYR A 134 -18.76 -2.25 40.80
N PRO A 135 -19.60 -3.19 40.32
CA PRO A 135 -19.52 -3.70 38.95
C PRO A 135 -19.75 -2.62 37.87
N GLY A 136 -20.67 -1.66 38.08
CA GLY A 136 -21.03 -0.65 37.08
C GLY A 136 -19.91 0.36 36.75
N ALA A 137 -19.14 0.79 37.75
CA ALA A 137 -18.06 1.75 37.55
C ALA A 137 -16.89 1.15 36.73
N VAL A 138 -16.65 -0.17 36.86
CA VAL A 138 -15.63 -0.88 36.08
C VAL A 138 -16.04 -1.00 34.62
N TYR A 139 -17.31 -1.34 34.33
CA TYR A 139 -17.84 -1.33 32.95
C TYR A 139 -17.73 0.05 32.32
N HIS A 140 -18.21 1.07 33.02
CA HIS A 140 -18.14 2.45 32.55
C HIS A 140 -16.70 2.85 32.22
N LYS A 141 -15.76 2.61 33.14
CA LYS A 141 -14.34 2.90 32.94
C LYS A 141 -13.77 2.19 31.70
N ASN A 142 -13.99 0.89 31.57
CA ASN A 142 -13.47 0.11 30.44
C ASN A 142 -14.07 0.55 29.09
N ILE A 143 -15.37 0.87 29.07
CA ILE A 143 -16.06 1.37 27.88
C ILE A 143 -15.51 2.75 27.50
N VAL A 144 -15.36 3.67 28.45
CA VAL A 144 -14.79 5.00 28.21
C VAL A 144 -13.36 4.91 27.67
N ILE A 145 -12.52 4.03 28.24
CA ILE A 145 -11.14 3.80 27.75
C ILE A 145 -11.15 3.22 26.32
N SER A 146 -12.08 2.34 26.01
CA SER A 146 -12.24 1.75 24.67
C SER A 146 -12.73 2.78 23.65
N ILE A 147 -13.66 3.65 24.04
CA ILE A 147 -14.13 4.79 23.24
C ILE A 147 -12.99 5.76 22.95
N TYR A 148 -12.21 6.10 23.97
CA TYR A 148 -11.05 6.98 23.80
C TYR A 148 -10.03 6.39 22.82
N ALA A 149 -9.76 5.08 22.92
CA ALA A 149 -8.88 4.38 21.97
C ALA A 149 -9.46 4.36 20.54
N HIS A 150 -10.76 4.11 20.38
CA HIS A 150 -11.43 4.17 19.08
C HIS A 150 -11.34 5.56 18.45
N HIS A 151 -11.60 6.60 19.25
CA HIS A 151 -11.46 7.98 18.80
C HIS A 151 -10.02 8.29 18.37
N LYS A 152 -9.01 7.80 19.09
CA LYS A 152 -7.60 7.94 18.71
C LYS A 152 -7.25 7.21 17.42
N ALA A 153 -7.81 6.02 17.18
CA ALA A 153 -7.64 5.30 15.93
C ALA A 153 -8.23 6.08 14.74
N LEU A 154 -9.44 6.63 14.90
CA LEU A 154 -10.10 7.46 13.90
C LEU A 154 -9.31 8.75 13.61
N GLN A 155 -8.85 9.46 14.65
CA GLN A 155 -8.01 10.65 14.50
C GLN A 155 -6.72 10.32 13.73
N PHE A 156 -6.10 9.18 14.01
CA PHE A 156 -4.90 8.76 13.29
C PHE A 156 -5.20 8.43 11.83
N ALA A 157 -6.32 7.76 11.53
CA ALA A 157 -6.74 7.47 10.15
C ALA A 157 -7.00 8.77 9.36
N GLU A 158 -7.67 9.75 9.96
CA GLU A 158 -7.91 11.07 9.36
C GLU A 158 -6.60 11.86 9.15
N PHE A 159 -5.68 11.79 10.11
CA PHE A 159 -4.35 12.38 9.97
C PHE A 159 -3.54 11.73 8.84
N LEU A 160 -3.58 10.40 8.76
CA LEU A 160 -2.93 9.65 7.69
C LEU A 160 -3.50 10.02 6.32
N GLU A 161 -4.82 10.08 6.20
CA GLU A 161 -5.49 10.44 4.96
C GLU A 161 -5.14 11.86 4.51
N SER A 162 -5.23 12.84 5.42
CA SER A 162 -4.89 14.24 5.11
C SER A 162 -3.43 14.44 4.75
N THR A 163 -2.51 13.66 5.33
CA THR A 163 -1.08 13.73 5.02
C THR A 163 -0.78 13.22 3.60
N PHE A 164 -1.40 12.11 3.18
CA PHE A 164 -1.06 11.47 1.91
C PHE A 164 -1.99 11.82 0.75
N THR A 165 -3.16 12.43 0.98
CA THR A 165 -4.19 12.63 -0.06
C THR A 165 -3.69 13.40 -1.29
N ILE A 166 -2.89 14.45 -1.10
CA ILE A 166 -2.33 15.25 -2.19
C ILE A 166 -1.19 14.48 -2.89
N SER A 167 -0.29 13.86 -2.12
CA SER A 167 0.80 13.04 -2.65
C SER A 167 0.26 11.93 -3.56
N PHE A 168 -0.79 11.25 -3.10
CA PHE A 168 -1.46 10.20 -3.87
C PHE A 168 -2.23 10.70 -5.08
N ALA A 169 -2.78 11.93 -5.04
CA ALA A 169 -3.38 12.53 -6.23
C ALA A 169 -2.34 12.75 -7.33
N VAL A 170 -1.18 13.31 -6.96
CA VAL A 170 -0.05 13.51 -7.87
C VAL A 170 0.46 12.16 -8.40
N GLN A 171 0.64 11.17 -7.51
CA GLN A 171 1.10 9.84 -7.88
C GLN A 171 0.12 9.15 -8.85
N LEU A 172 -1.18 9.22 -8.61
CA LEU A 172 -2.19 8.63 -9.47
C LEU A 172 -2.20 9.27 -10.86
N LEU A 173 -2.02 10.59 -10.94
CA LEU A 173 -1.89 11.30 -12.21
C LEU A 173 -0.64 10.86 -12.98
N ILE A 174 0.51 10.80 -12.31
CA ILE A 174 1.78 10.34 -12.90
C ILE A 174 1.65 8.90 -13.41
N VAL A 175 1.08 7.99 -12.60
CA VAL A 175 0.87 6.59 -12.98
C VAL A 175 -0.09 6.47 -14.16
N THR A 176 -1.18 7.24 -14.20
CA THR A 176 -2.16 7.19 -15.29
C THR A 176 -1.56 7.66 -16.62
N VAL A 177 -0.86 8.80 -16.61
CA VAL A 177 -0.17 9.32 -17.80
C VAL A 177 0.96 8.37 -18.22
N GLY A 178 1.75 7.88 -17.26
CA GLY A 178 2.85 6.95 -17.49
C GLY A 178 2.39 5.61 -18.09
N LEU A 179 1.32 5.02 -17.55
CA LEU A 179 0.71 3.80 -18.09
C LEU A 179 0.24 4.03 -19.54
N SER A 180 -0.41 5.16 -19.80
CA SER A 180 -0.91 5.48 -21.14
C SER A 180 0.22 5.58 -22.17
N ILE A 181 1.30 6.29 -21.84
CA ILE A 181 2.47 6.45 -22.73
C ILE A 181 3.17 5.10 -22.94
N THR A 182 3.40 4.34 -21.88
CA THR A 182 4.15 3.07 -21.95
C THR A 182 3.40 1.98 -22.68
N LEU A 183 2.07 1.98 -22.60
CA LEU A 183 1.22 1.07 -23.36
C LEU A 183 1.27 1.34 -24.87
N VAL A 184 1.27 2.62 -25.28
CA VAL A 184 1.45 3.00 -26.69
C VAL A 184 2.85 2.60 -27.18
N GLN A 185 3.89 2.87 -26.39
CA GLN A 185 5.26 2.48 -26.73
C GLN A 185 5.41 0.95 -26.85
N LEU A 186 4.76 0.19 -25.97
CA LEU A 186 4.71 -1.27 -26.06
C LEU A 186 4.09 -1.71 -27.39
N SER A 187 2.96 -1.12 -27.81
CA SER A 187 2.29 -1.43 -29.08
C SER A 187 3.23 -1.23 -30.28
N ILE A 188 3.89 -0.07 -30.33
CA ILE A 188 4.81 0.29 -31.42
C ILE A 188 6.03 -0.64 -31.47
N GLN A 189 6.54 -1.05 -30.31
CA GLN A 189 7.78 -1.82 -30.19
C GLN A 189 7.58 -3.34 -30.14
N LEU A 190 6.38 -3.86 -30.43
CA LEU A 190 6.06 -5.30 -30.36
C LEU A 190 7.02 -6.19 -31.18
N HIS A 191 7.55 -5.69 -32.31
CA HIS A 191 8.50 -6.43 -33.14
C HIS A 191 9.92 -6.49 -32.53
N ASN A 192 10.28 -5.55 -31.66
CA ASN A 192 11.56 -5.53 -30.97
C ASN A 192 11.42 -6.12 -29.57
N LEU A 193 11.65 -7.43 -29.45
CA LEU A 193 11.43 -8.19 -28.21
C LEU A 193 12.14 -7.58 -26.99
N ALA A 194 13.32 -6.98 -27.15
CA ALA A 194 14.06 -6.39 -26.04
C ALA A 194 13.37 -5.13 -25.50
N GLU A 195 12.94 -4.23 -26.38
CA GLU A 195 12.21 -3.01 -26.01
C GLU A 195 10.80 -3.32 -25.51
N ALA A 196 10.08 -4.22 -26.17
CA ALA A 196 8.76 -4.67 -25.71
C ALA A 196 8.82 -5.24 -24.29
N MET A 197 9.85 -6.03 -23.97
CA MET A 197 10.06 -6.57 -22.62
C MET A 197 10.31 -5.46 -21.59
N ARG A 198 11.09 -4.41 -21.93
CA ARG A 198 11.30 -3.25 -21.04
C ARG A 198 10.00 -2.53 -20.71
N TYR A 199 9.18 -2.23 -21.71
CA TYR A 199 7.89 -1.57 -21.48
C TYR A 199 6.91 -2.45 -20.69
N PHE A 200 6.89 -3.76 -20.97
CA PHE A 200 6.08 -4.71 -20.21
C PHE A 200 6.47 -4.74 -18.72
N LEU A 201 7.77 -4.81 -18.40
CA LEU A 201 8.25 -4.76 -17.02
C LEU A 201 7.85 -3.46 -16.32
N PHE A 202 7.91 -2.33 -17.04
CA PHE A 202 7.54 -1.03 -16.49
C PHE A 202 6.03 -0.95 -16.20
N ILE A 203 5.17 -1.42 -17.10
CA ILE A 203 3.72 -1.52 -16.89
C ILE A 203 3.42 -2.42 -15.69
N PHE A 204 4.07 -3.58 -15.59
CA PHE A 204 3.91 -4.48 -14.46
C PHE A 204 4.30 -3.81 -13.13
N ALA A 205 5.41 -3.07 -13.10
CA ALA A 205 5.85 -2.34 -11.91
C ALA A 205 4.84 -1.26 -11.50
N GLN A 206 4.29 -0.51 -12.45
CA GLN A 206 3.27 0.52 -12.19
C GLN A 206 1.96 -0.09 -11.63
N LEU A 207 1.50 -1.19 -12.23
CA LEU A 207 0.31 -1.90 -11.75
C LEU A 207 0.53 -2.51 -10.36
N PHE A 208 1.70 -3.10 -10.11
CA PHE A 208 2.06 -3.63 -8.80
C PHE A 208 2.09 -2.54 -7.73
N HIS A 209 2.67 -1.37 -8.03
CA HIS A 209 2.68 -0.23 -7.13
C HIS A 209 1.26 0.23 -6.77
N LEU A 210 0.39 0.43 -7.77
CA LEU A 210 -1.00 0.83 -7.55
C LEU A 210 -1.79 -0.23 -6.77
N PHE A 211 -1.53 -1.51 -7.04
CA PHE A 211 -2.10 -2.64 -6.29
C PHE A 211 -1.71 -2.57 -4.81
N CYS A 212 -0.43 -2.38 -4.48
CA CYS A 212 0.02 -2.29 -3.10
C CYS A 212 -0.66 -1.15 -2.33
N LEU A 213 -0.79 0.04 -2.95
CA LEU A 213 -1.51 1.16 -2.34
C LEU A 213 -3.00 0.84 -2.12
N SER A 214 -3.63 0.25 -3.13
CA SER A 214 -5.07 -0.10 -3.08
C SER A 214 -5.36 -1.23 -2.09
N PHE A 215 -4.45 -2.18 -1.95
CA PHE A 215 -4.53 -3.26 -0.97
C PHE A 215 -4.44 -2.72 0.46
N GLN A 216 -3.51 -1.80 0.73
CA GLN A 216 -3.40 -1.15 2.03
C GLN A 216 -4.61 -0.27 2.34
N GLY A 217 -5.14 0.46 1.35
CA GLY A 217 -6.41 1.17 1.46
C GLY A 217 -7.58 0.25 1.83
N GLN A 218 -7.69 -0.91 1.17
CA GLN A 218 -8.71 -1.92 1.47
C GLN A 218 -8.58 -2.45 2.90
N LYS A 219 -7.35 -2.76 3.35
CA LYS A 219 -7.12 -3.23 4.72
C LYS A 219 -7.62 -2.24 5.77
N LEU A 220 -7.39 -0.94 5.58
CA LEU A 220 -7.87 0.08 6.50
C LEU A 220 -9.41 0.09 6.57
N ILE A 221 -10.05 0.03 5.41
CA ILE A 221 -11.52 -0.03 5.29
C ILE A 221 -12.04 -1.24 6.06
N ASP A 222 -11.49 -2.42 5.79
CA ASP A 222 -11.93 -3.68 6.40
C ASP A 222 -11.79 -3.65 7.93
N HIS A 223 -10.64 -3.20 8.47
CA HIS A 223 -10.43 -3.13 9.92
C HIS A 223 -11.32 -2.09 10.61
N SER A 224 -11.60 -0.97 9.93
CA SER A 224 -12.49 0.06 10.47
C SER A 224 -13.94 -0.45 10.60
N ILE A 225 -14.42 -1.22 9.62
CA ILE A 225 -15.77 -1.81 9.61
C ILE A 225 -15.85 -3.00 10.59
N GLU A 226 -14.84 -3.89 10.60
CA GLU A 226 -14.80 -5.06 11.48
C GLU A 226 -14.91 -4.68 12.97
N THR A 227 -14.48 -3.46 13.32
CA THR A 227 -14.66 -2.92 14.67
C THR A 227 -16.14 -2.90 15.06
N CYS A 228 -17.05 -2.50 14.16
CA CYS A 228 -18.50 -2.51 14.40
C CYS A 228 -18.99 -3.93 14.66
N ASP A 229 -18.60 -4.89 13.82
CA ASP A 229 -19.01 -6.30 13.92
C ASP A 229 -18.56 -6.92 15.24
N LYS A 230 -17.34 -6.62 15.70
CA LYS A 230 -16.83 -7.10 16.99
C LYS A 230 -17.61 -6.53 18.17
N ILE A 231 -18.04 -5.27 18.11
CA ILE A 231 -18.88 -4.70 19.17
C ILE A 231 -20.27 -5.35 19.13
N TYR A 232 -20.86 -5.53 17.94
CA TYR A 232 -22.19 -6.11 17.77
C TYR A 232 -22.28 -7.56 18.25
N CYS A 233 -21.28 -8.38 17.91
CA CYS A 233 -21.18 -9.78 18.31
C CYS A 233 -20.72 -9.98 19.76
N SER A 234 -20.28 -8.93 20.45
CA SER A 234 -19.93 -9.02 21.88
C SER A 234 -21.20 -9.25 22.73
N PRO A 235 -21.09 -9.81 23.95
CA PRO A 235 -22.24 -9.94 24.85
C PRO A 235 -22.65 -8.58 25.47
N TRP A 236 -22.84 -7.55 24.64
CA TRP A 236 -23.14 -6.18 25.08
C TRP A 236 -24.45 -6.08 25.87
N TYR A 237 -25.40 -6.98 25.63
CA TYR A 237 -26.66 -7.10 26.37
C TYR A 237 -26.46 -7.48 27.85
N THR A 238 -25.28 -7.95 28.25
CA THR A 238 -24.92 -8.25 29.65
C THR A 238 -24.37 -7.03 30.42
N ILE A 239 -24.07 -5.94 29.71
CA ILE A 239 -23.52 -4.71 30.27
C ILE A 239 -24.66 -3.92 30.94
N PRO A 240 -24.42 -3.05 31.94
CA PRO A 240 -25.50 -2.23 32.52
C PRO A 240 -26.22 -1.36 31.47
N VAL A 241 -27.55 -1.21 31.60
CA VAL A 241 -28.41 -0.41 30.70
C VAL A 241 -27.92 1.03 30.53
N LYS A 242 -27.32 1.61 31.58
CA LYS A 242 -26.75 2.97 31.56
C LYS A 242 -25.65 3.14 30.51
N GLU A 243 -24.89 2.08 30.21
CA GLU A 243 -23.75 2.12 29.28
C GLU A 243 -24.12 1.75 27.84
N HIS A 244 -25.31 1.17 27.61
CA HIS A 244 -25.76 0.74 26.29
C HIS A 244 -25.76 1.91 25.28
N ARG A 245 -26.15 3.10 25.74
CA ARG A 245 -26.19 4.30 24.90
C ARG A 245 -24.81 4.66 24.35
N LEU A 246 -23.75 4.49 25.13
CA LEU A 246 -22.38 4.75 24.68
C LEU A 246 -21.95 3.77 23.60
N LEU A 247 -22.25 2.48 23.77
CA LEU A 247 -21.95 1.46 22.76
C LEU A 247 -22.69 1.70 21.45
N MET A 248 -23.96 2.09 21.50
CA MET A 248 -24.73 2.44 20.30
C MET A 248 -24.09 3.60 19.52
N PHE A 249 -23.58 4.63 20.20
CA PHE A 249 -22.86 5.72 19.51
C PHE A 249 -21.58 5.24 18.84
N VAL A 250 -20.83 4.33 19.49
CA VAL A 250 -19.61 3.75 18.90
C VAL A 250 -19.96 2.92 17.67
N MET A 251 -20.91 1.99 17.80
CA MET A 251 -21.37 1.16 16.68
C MET A 251 -21.81 2.03 15.50
N ARG A 252 -22.62 3.07 15.77
CA ARG A 252 -23.05 3.98 14.71
C ARG A 252 -21.87 4.64 13.99
N ARG A 253 -20.84 5.08 14.73
CA ARG A 253 -19.66 5.69 14.13
C ARG A 253 -18.80 4.67 13.37
N SER A 254 -18.72 3.43 13.84
CA SER A 254 -17.91 2.36 13.20
C SER A 254 -18.52 1.82 11.91
N ILE A 255 -19.77 2.16 11.57
CA ILE A 255 -20.37 1.87 10.26
C ILE A 255 -19.70 2.70 9.16
N ASP A 256 -19.29 3.93 9.48
CA ASP A 256 -18.64 4.82 8.53
C ASP A 256 -17.14 4.48 8.43
N ALA A 257 -16.78 3.78 7.37
CA ALA A 257 -15.43 3.28 7.15
C ALA A 257 -14.38 4.40 7.06
N SER A 258 -13.18 4.12 7.57
CA SER A 258 -12.01 4.96 7.36
C SER A 258 -11.42 4.67 5.97
N VAL A 259 -11.46 5.65 5.08
CA VAL A 259 -11.01 5.52 3.69
C VAL A 259 -9.76 6.35 3.43
N LEU A 260 -8.88 5.86 2.55
CA LEU A 260 -7.78 6.63 2.00
C LEU A 260 -8.13 7.08 0.59
N THR A 261 -7.84 8.35 0.28
CA THR A 261 -8.19 8.93 -1.01
C THR A 261 -7.00 9.59 -1.68
N ALA A 262 -7.02 9.63 -3.01
CA ALA A 262 -6.24 10.52 -3.84
C ALA A 262 -7.10 11.73 -4.18
N GLY A 263 -6.75 12.89 -3.59
CA GLY A 263 -7.39 14.18 -3.86
C GLY A 263 -8.90 14.21 -3.61
N LYS A 264 -9.42 13.38 -2.69
CA LYS A 264 -10.86 13.20 -2.42
C LYS A 264 -11.71 12.69 -3.60
N ILE A 265 -11.08 12.33 -4.72
CA ILE A 265 -11.77 11.91 -5.95
C ILE A 265 -11.70 10.38 -6.11
N PHE A 266 -10.53 9.80 -5.85
CA PHE A 266 -10.29 8.37 -6.01
C PHE A 266 -10.07 7.72 -4.65
N VAL A 267 -10.84 6.68 -4.33
CA VAL A 267 -10.67 5.90 -3.09
C VAL A 267 -9.74 4.72 -3.35
N PHE A 268 -8.71 4.55 -2.55
CA PHE A 268 -7.85 3.36 -2.60
C PHE A 268 -8.60 2.13 -2.07
N SER A 269 -9.03 1.28 -3.00
CA SER A 269 -9.71 0.01 -2.71
C SER A 269 -9.41 -0.98 -3.84
N LEU A 270 -9.51 -2.28 -3.56
CA LEU A 270 -9.30 -3.31 -4.59
C LEU A 270 -10.35 -3.23 -5.71
N ARG A 271 -11.56 -2.76 -5.39
CA ARG A 271 -12.61 -2.49 -6.38
C ARG A 271 -12.16 -1.42 -7.38
N ASN A 272 -11.67 -0.28 -6.90
CA ASN A 272 -11.25 0.82 -7.77
C ASN A 272 -9.97 0.49 -8.54
N PHE A 273 -9.05 -0.27 -7.95
CA PHE A 273 -7.90 -0.83 -8.68
C PHE A 273 -8.36 -1.67 -9.88
N THR A 274 -9.30 -2.59 -9.65
CA THR A 274 -9.83 -3.45 -10.72
C THR A 274 -10.50 -2.63 -11.81
N ALA A 275 -11.24 -1.58 -11.44
CA ALA A 275 -11.86 -0.66 -12.40
C ALA A 275 -10.82 0.06 -13.27
N VAL A 276 -9.71 0.53 -12.69
CA VAL A 276 -8.60 1.15 -13.43
C VAL A 276 -8.00 0.16 -14.44
N VAL A 277 -7.69 -1.06 -14.01
CA VAL A 277 -7.14 -2.10 -14.89
C VAL A 277 -8.10 -2.44 -16.04
N GLN A 278 -9.39 -2.59 -15.75
CA GLN A 278 -10.42 -2.86 -16.75
C GLN A 278 -10.52 -1.72 -17.76
N SER A 279 -10.58 -0.47 -17.31
CA SER A 279 -10.60 0.70 -18.20
C SER A 279 -9.35 0.76 -19.08
N SER A 280 -8.16 0.53 -18.54
CA SER A 280 -6.91 0.49 -19.31
C SER A 280 -6.94 -0.60 -20.39
N MET A 281 -7.43 -1.80 -20.07
CA MET A 281 -7.57 -2.89 -21.05
C MET A 281 -8.60 -2.59 -22.14
N SER A 282 -9.71 -1.91 -21.80
CA SER A 282 -10.70 -1.45 -22.79
C SER A 282 -10.11 -0.41 -23.74
N TYR A 283 -9.39 0.60 -23.21
CA TYR A 283 -8.70 1.58 -24.05
C TYR A 283 -7.63 0.95 -24.93
N PHE A 284 -6.85 0.00 -24.39
CA PHE A 284 -5.89 -0.78 -25.17
C PHE A 284 -6.58 -1.48 -26.34
N THR A 285 -7.62 -2.26 -26.06
CA THR A 285 -8.35 -3.03 -27.09
C THR A 285 -8.91 -2.12 -28.18
N LEU A 286 -9.44 -0.95 -27.80
CA LEU A 286 -9.95 0.04 -28.73
C LEU A 286 -8.83 0.64 -29.60
N LEU A 287 -7.69 1.03 -29.02
CA LEU A 287 -6.54 1.54 -29.77
C LEU A 287 -5.96 0.47 -30.71
N SER A 288 -5.79 -0.77 -30.21
CA SER A 288 -5.34 -1.88 -31.04
C SER A 288 -6.29 -2.19 -32.18
N SER A 289 -7.60 -1.96 -32.04
CA SER A 289 -8.55 -2.14 -33.16
C SER A 289 -8.38 -1.12 -34.29
N PHE A 290 -7.79 0.06 -34.00
CA PHE A 290 -7.46 1.06 -35.03
C PHE A 290 -6.12 0.77 -35.73
N ASP A 291 -5.20 0.03 -35.10
CA ASP A 291 -3.90 -0.36 -35.67
C ASP A 291 -3.97 -1.60 -36.62
N VAL A 292 -5.15 -2.23 -36.79
CA VAL A 292 -5.35 -3.39 -37.73
C VAL A 292 -5.82 -2.93 -39.12
N SER A 293 -5.25 -1.84 -39.67
CA SER A 293 -5.50 -1.44 -41.07
C SER A 293 -4.22 -1.16 -41.83
#